data_AF-A0A0P8ZAK6-F1
#
_entry.id   AF-A0A0P8ZAK6-F1
#
_cell.length_a   1.000
_cell.length_b   1.000
_cell.length_c   1.000
_cell.angle_alpha   90.00
_cell.angle_beta   90.00
_cell.angle_gamma   90.00
#
_symmetry.space_group_name_H-M   'P 1'
#
loop_
_entity.id
_entity.type
_entity.pdbx_description
1 polymer ?
#
loop_
_entity_poly.entity_id
_entity_poly.type
_entity_poly.pdbx_seq_one_letter_code
_entity_poly.pdbx_strand_id
1 'polypeptide(L)'
;MKARKIIALGVGALVAGGLGAVAAQTENVYAGLNIEKAVIAFPTTAEVDGQVVHVKEDGLAAARLALALFQDSITSTEVEVKATDTHMTEKFDSTMGEWFNESYVPDFDEFKYDLTMNATPTGDDIAIWFNWSLFSFNATTNITTIVSNETNPAIVIYYGPDMSPMPEFEGDPVPIDSTMYFYDSDSSEPLQTYEVGVPVADITGWDITFIDYEISPEKRALVQLQGPGASGSDLVIIEKDNWTVIWVDDDGNNMVEFFGTNETAANDKVTELQQAGIGHILKLKIGDTFFGVLGSQYIYVDWTYYWLTGSVEKHTPVVDGWLLNWNETSTWVYFNGTVELAFGDEFELADLDVFLKVVDDPQYRLVWYTERVVDTYTQYMIPSIDPYAVAVPDYEVDLAEFNVADNTKDVYIIGGWVSNKVWAQLEEIFGEEKVAEWKEDVMDEDGYALIVEPLPNDPDNYVIIAAGQDYTKTAEAIDELINLIESN
;
A
#
# COMPACT_ATOMS: atom_id res chain seq x y z
N MET A 1 -32.99 31.40 -40.29
CA MET A 1 -32.66 30.02 -39.89
C MET A 1 -33.76 29.12 -40.43
N LYS A 2 -33.46 28.40 -41.51
CA LYS A 2 -34.32 27.34 -42.03
C LYS A 2 -34.18 26.15 -41.07
N ALA A 3 -35.27 25.47 -40.76
CA ALA A 3 -35.25 24.28 -39.91
C ALA A 3 -34.43 23.18 -40.60
N ARG A 4 -33.36 22.72 -39.93
CA ARG A 4 -32.51 21.60 -40.36
C ARG A 4 -33.25 20.29 -40.10
N LYS A 5 -33.18 19.34 -41.04
CA LYS A 5 -33.70 17.99 -40.84
C LYS A 5 -32.66 17.20 -40.03
N ILE A 6 -33.02 16.80 -38.82
CA ILE A 6 -32.37 15.69 -38.11
C ILE A 6 -33.25 14.48 -38.42
N ILE A 7 -32.74 13.48 -39.11
CA ILE A 7 -33.49 12.27 -39.45
C ILE A 7 -33.29 11.27 -38.29
N ALA A 8 -34.37 11.02 -37.54
CA ALA A 8 -34.50 9.88 -36.65
C ALA A 8 -35.74 9.11 -37.11
N LEU A 9 -35.56 7.94 -37.73
CA LEU A 9 -36.65 7.13 -38.29
C LEU A 9 -36.94 5.92 -37.37
N GLY A 10 -37.99 6.05 -36.54
CA GLY A 10 -38.53 4.96 -35.75
C GLY A 10 -39.35 3.98 -36.59
N VAL A 11 -39.01 2.69 -36.55
CA VAL A 11 -39.76 1.62 -37.22
C VAL A 11 -40.89 1.12 -36.32
N GLY A 12 -42.15 1.22 -36.79
CA GLY A 12 -43.31 0.60 -36.14
C GLY A 12 -44.44 0.33 -37.14
N ALA A 13 -44.62 -0.94 -37.51
CA ALA A 13 -45.64 -1.40 -38.46
C ALA A 13 -47.09 -1.34 -37.90
N LEU A 14 -48.02 -0.98 -38.79
CA LEU A 14 -49.44 -0.72 -38.55
C LEU A 14 -50.28 -2.01 -38.54
N VAL A 15 -51.02 -2.30 -37.44
CA VAL A 15 -52.26 -3.11 -37.49
C VAL A 15 -53.34 -2.51 -36.57
N ALA A 16 -54.28 -1.81 -37.22
CA ALA A 16 -55.72 -1.65 -36.96
C ALA A 16 -56.27 -1.50 -35.52
N GLY A 17 -56.84 -0.30 -35.24
CA GLY A 17 -58.09 -0.20 -34.49
C GLY A 17 -58.26 0.98 -33.52
N GLY A 18 -58.47 2.20 -34.03
CA GLY A 18 -59.31 3.20 -33.34
C GLY A 18 -58.62 4.32 -32.54
N LEU A 19 -58.33 5.43 -33.24
CA LEU A 19 -58.43 6.83 -32.80
C LEU A 19 -57.93 7.19 -31.37
N GLY A 20 -56.67 7.60 -31.32
CA GLY A 20 -56.12 8.48 -30.29
C GLY A 20 -54.77 9.01 -30.76
N ALA A 21 -54.71 10.27 -31.19
CA ALA A 21 -53.46 10.93 -31.52
C ALA A 21 -52.56 10.96 -30.26
N VAL A 22 -51.35 10.41 -30.36
CA VAL A 22 -50.32 10.56 -29.34
C VAL A 22 -49.10 11.17 -30.00
N ALA A 23 -48.79 12.40 -29.59
CA ALA A 23 -47.50 13.02 -29.82
C ALA A 23 -46.44 12.20 -29.07
N ALA A 24 -45.56 11.50 -29.78
CA ALA A 24 -44.35 10.96 -29.20
C ALA A 24 -43.36 12.12 -29.02
N GLN A 25 -43.00 12.39 -27.78
CA GLN A 25 -41.89 13.25 -27.41
C GLN A 25 -40.59 12.66 -27.97
N THR A 26 -39.78 13.49 -28.61
CA THR A 26 -38.37 13.23 -28.88
C THR A 26 -37.62 13.19 -27.54
N GLU A 27 -37.56 12.02 -26.91
CA GLU A 27 -36.56 11.75 -25.88
C GLU A 27 -35.17 11.72 -26.52
N ASN A 28 -34.23 12.32 -25.81
CA ASN A 28 -32.88 12.65 -26.25
C ASN A 28 -32.05 11.37 -26.37
N VAL A 29 -31.92 10.82 -27.57
CA VAL A 29 -31.20 9.56 -27.89
C VAL A 29 -29.71 9.60 -27.49
N TYR A 30 -29.18 10.77 -27.12
CA TYR A 30 -27.76 11.03 -26.86
C TYR A 30 -27.35 10.95 -25.38
N ALA A 31 -28.29 10.84 -24.44
CA ALA A 31 -27.96 10.69 -23.01
C ALA A 31 -27.57 9.24 -22.69
N GLY A 32 -26.32 8.85 -22.97
CA GLY A 32 -25.81 7.52 -22.59
C GLY A 32 -24.65 6.91 -23.38
N LEU A 33 -23.99 7.65 -24.28
CA LEU A 33 -22.86 7.10 -25.06
C LEU A 33 -21.63 6.84 -24.15
N ASN A 34 -21.26 5.58 -23.97
CA ASN A 34 -20.07 5.17 -23.21
C ASN A 34 -18.82 5.16 -24.11
N ILE A 35 -18.08 6.27 -24.10
CA ILE A 35 -16.98 6.52 -25.05
C ILE A 35 -15.69 5.76 -24.70
N GLU A 36 -15.54 5.24 -23.47
CA GLU A 36 -14.36 4.47 -23.03
C GLU A 36 -14.13 3.18 -23.85
N LYS A 37 -15.13 2.75 -24.63
CA LYS A 37 -15.08 1.54 -25.48
C LYS A 37 -15.23 1.82 -26.98
N ALA A 38 -15.19 3.09 -27.40
CA ALA A 38 -15.42 3.47 -28.79
C ALA A 38 -14.29 2.98 -29.71
N VAL A 39 -14.66 2.44 -30.88
CA VAL A 39 -13.72 2.19 -31.97
C VAL A 39 -13.81 3.37 -32.93
N ILE A 40 -12.69 4.07 -33.10
CA ILE A 40 -12.62 5.28 -33.92
C ILE A 40 -11.83 4.96 -35.19
N ALA A 41 -12.54 4.89 -36.32
CA ALA A 41 -11.97 4.62 -37.63
C ALA A 41 -11.97 5.91 -38.46
N PHE A 42 -10.78 6.36 -38.88
CA PHE A 42 -10.65 7.46 -39.83
C PHE A 42 -10.23 6.93 -41.20
N PRO A 43 -11.16 6.61 -42.11
CA PRO A 43 -10.81 6.25 -43.48
C PRO A 43 -10.16 7.45 -44.19
N THR A 44 -8.85 7.38 -44.43
CA THR A 44 -8.14 8.34 -45.26
C THR A 44 -8.13 7.83 -46.71
N THR A 45 -9.05 8.30 -47.56
CA THR A 45 -9.19 7.75 -48.91
C THR A 45 -9.52 8.79 -49.98
N ALA A 46 -8.53 9.55 -50.43
CA ALA A 46 -8.56 10.03 -51.81
C ALA A 46 -7.30 9.54 -52.52
N GLU A 47 -7.42 8.63 -53.49
CA GLU A 47 -6.37 8.36 -54.46
C GLU A 47 -6.75 9.06 -55.77
N VAL A 48 -6.06 10.16 -56.11
CA VAL A 48 -6.24 10.85 -57.40
C VAL A 48 -5.03 10.50 -58.27
N ASP A 49 -5.26 9.80 -59.39
CA ASP A 49 -4.21 9.34 -60.32
C ASP A 49 -3.07 8.52 -59.66
N GLY A 50 -3.38 7.66 -58.69
CA GLY A 50 -2.38 6.80 -58.05
C GLY A 50 -1.62 7.45 -56.88
N GLN A 51 -2.09 8.59 -56.37
CA GLN A 51 -1.53 9.26 -55.19
C GLN A 51 -2.58 9.51 -54.12
N VAL A 52 -2.26 9.10 -52.88
CA VAL A 52 -3.07 9.35 -51.68
C VAL A 52 -3.00 10.84 -51.30
N VAL A 53 -4.15 11.49 -51.18
CA VAL A 53 -4.33 12.90 -50.82
C VAL A 53 -5.02 13.00 -49.45
N HIS A 54 -4.77 14.07 -48.69
CA HIS A 54 -5.42 14.44 -47.40
C HIS A 54 -5.09 13.64 -46.13
N VAL A 55 -4.09 12.75 -46.16
CA VAL A 55 -3.63 11.93 -45.00
C VAL A 55 -3.25 12.75 -43.77
N LYS A 56 -2.71 13.97 -43.94
CA LYS A 56 -2.25 14.80 -42.82
C LYS A 56 -3.40 15.50 -42.11
N GLU A 57 -4.38 15.95 -42.88
CA GLU A 57 -5.55 16.69 -42.40
C GLU A 57 -6.50 15.75 -41.63
N ASP A 58 -6.75 14.56 -42.16
CA ASP A 58 -7.57 13.54 -41.50
C ASP A 58 -6.87 12.98 -40.24
N GLY A 59 -5.55 12.78 -40.29
CA GLY A 59 -4.77 12.39 -39.12
C GLY A 59 -4.73 13.45 -38.01
N LEU A 60 -4.80 14.73 -38.36
CA LEU A 60 -4.88 15.83 -37.38
C LEU A 60 -6.26 15.87 -36.70
N ALA A 61 -7.34 15.62 -37.45
CA ALA A 61 -8.68 15.51 -36.88
C ALA A 61 -8.78 14.31 -35.92
N ALA A 62 -8.17 13.18 -36.29
CA ALA A 62 -8.10 12.00 -35.44
C ALA A 62 -7.35 12.24 -34.12
N ALA A 63 -6.17 12.87 -34.19
CA ALA A 63 -5.38 13.19 -33.02
C ALA A 63 -6.10 14.18 -32.08
N ARG A 64 -6.90 15.12 -32.63
CA ARG A 64 -7.68 16.06 -31.84
C ARG A 64 -8.83 15.39 -31.10
N LEU A 65 -9.57 14.51 -31.78
CA LEU A 65 -10.63 13.72 -31.13
C LEU A 65 -10.05 12.83 -30.03
N ALA A 66 -8.93 12.15 -30.29
CA ALA A 66 -8.28 11.32 -29.27
C ALA A 66 -7.81 12.15 -28.05
N LEU A 67 -7.22 13.33 -28.26
CA LEU A 67 -6.79 14.18 -27.15
C LEU A 67 -7.97 14.63 -26.28
N ALA A 68 -9.08 15.06 -26.90
CA ALA A 68 -10.28 15.47 -26.17
C ALA A 68 -10.90 14.32 -25.35
N LEU A 69 -10.81 13.08 -25.83
CA LEU A 69 -11.37 11.91 -25.16
C LEU A 69 -10.55 11.40 -23.97
N PHE A 70 -9.23 11.62 -23.96
CA PHE A 70 -8.34 10.95 -23.00
C PHE A 70 -7.52 11.89 -22.10
N GLN A 71 -7.71 13.22 -22.20
CA GLN A 71 -6.94 14.21 -21.45
C GLN A 71 -7.07 14.05 -19.92
N ASP A 72 -8.25 13.69 -19.41
CA ASP A 72 -8.50 13.53 -17.97
C ASP A 72 -7.98 12.20 -17.39
N SER A 73 -7.51 11.29 -18.23
CA SER A 73 -6.99 9.98 -17.82
C SER A 73 -5.48 9.96 -17.57
N ILE A 74 -4.76 11.06 -17.81
CA ILE A 74 -3.31 11.17 -17.58
C ILE A 74 -3.05 11.44 -16.10
N THR A 75 -2.40 10.49 -15.41
CA THR A 75 -1.99 10.66 -14.01
C THR A 75 -0.49 10.91 -13.90
N SER A 76 -0.04 11.60 -12.86
CA SER A 76 1.37 11.85 -12.61
C SER A 76 1.78 11.48 -11.19
N THR A 77 2.97 10.92 -11.02
CA THR A 77 3.56 10.64 -9.70
C THR A 77 4.99 11.18 -9.67
N GLU A 78 5.38 11.81 -8.57
CA GLU A 78 6.77 12.22 -8.36
C GLU A 78 7.61 11.02 -7.95
N VAL A 79 8.75 10.84 -8.62
CA VAL A 79 9.69 9.75 -8.36
C VAL A 79 11.01 10.36 -7.91
N GLU A 80 11.50 9.91 -6.75
CA GLU A 80 12.79 10.30 -6.20
C GLU A 80 13.94 9.48 -6.81
N VAL A 81 15.03 10.16 -7.14
CA VAL A 81 16.31 9.53 -7.47
C VAL A 81 17.18 9.62 -6.23
N LYS A 82 17.57 8.45 -5.69
CA LYS A 82 18.42 8.35 -4.50
C LYS A 82 19.87 8.07 -4.87
N ALA A 83 20.81 8.60 -4.09
CA ALA A 83 22.23 8.27 -4.14
C ALA A 83 22.71 7.83 -2.75
N THR A 84 23.70 6.94 -2.72
CA THR A 84 24.32 6.43 -1.49
C THR A 84 25.56 7.24 -1.15
N ASP A 85 25.61 7.82 0.04
CA ASP A 85 26.79 8.45 0.61
C ASP A 85 27.51 7.42 1.51
N THR A 86 28.85 7.42 1.46
CA THR A 86 29.69 6.50 2.24
C THR A 86 30.37 7.26 3.37
N HIS A 87 30.21 6.76 4.58
CA HIS A 87 30.77 7.33 5.79
C HIS A 87 31.77 6.39 6.42
N MET A 88 32.80 6.95 7.05
CA MET A 88 33.83 6.14 7.69
C MET A 88 34.50 6.85 8.85
N THR A 89 34.91 6.03 9.81
CA THR A 89 35.70 6.49 10.95
C THR A 89 37.11 6.93 10.53
N GLU A 90 37.78 7.67 11.41
CA GLU A 90 39.24 7.71 11.43
C GLU A 90 39.80 6.29 11.59
N LYS A 91 41.07 6.11 11.19
CA LYS A 91 41.73 4.81 11.40
C LYS A 91 42.03 4.66 12.89
N PHE A 92 41.77 3.48 13.43
CA PHE A 92 42.17 3.11 14.78
C PHE A 92 43.12 1.91 14.76
N ASP A 93 44.08 1.92 15.70
CA ASP A 93 45.15 0.92 15.81
C ASP A 93 44.77 -0.19 16.80
N SER A 94 45.31 -1.41 16.61
CA SER A 94 44.95 -2.61 17.38
C SER A 94 45.65 -2.77 18.74
N THR A 95 45.70 -1.73 19.57
CA THR A 95 46.67 -1.73 20.69
C THR A 95 46.32 -2.60 21.90
N MET A 96 45.04 -2.92 22.17
CA MET A 96 44.56 -3.97 23.09
C MET A 96 43.03 -3.98 23.16
N GLY A 97 42.41 -4.92 23.89
CA GLY A 97 40.94 -5.02 23.97
C GLY A 97 40.27 -3.69 24.35
N GLU A 98 39.66 -3.01 23.38
CA GLU A 98 39.29 -1.60 23.48
C GLU A 98 37.84 -1.38 23.06
N TRP A 99 37.20 -0.44 23.75
CA TRP A 99 35.88 0.05 23.39
C TRP A 99 36.01 1.02 22.23
N PHE A 100 35.20 0.81 21.20
CA PHE A 100 34.99 1.81 20.18
C PHE A 100 34.33 3.06 20.80
N ASN A 101 34.68 4.24 20.31
CA ASN A 101 34.17 5.49 20.87
C ASN A 101 34.04 6.59 19.81
N GLU A 102 33.29 7.63 20.18
CA GLU A 102 32.95 8.79 19.34
C GLU A 102 34.18 9.53 18.77
N SER A 103 35.35 9.48 19.42
CA SER A 103 36.52 10.25 18.97
C SER A 103 37.08 9.78 17.63
N TYR A 104 36.70 8.56 17.20
CA TYR A 104 37.04 8.03 15.89
C TYR A 104 36.02 8.38 14.81
N VAL A 105 34.90 9.03 15.13
CA VAL A 105 33.84 9.33 14.17
C VAL A 105 33.95 10.80 13.77
N PRO A 106 34.53 11.13 12.60
CA PRO A 106 34.74 12.52 12.19
C PRO A 106 33.42 13.24 11.86
N ASP A 107 32.35 12.49 11.59
CA ASP A 107 31.00 12.99 11.37
C ASP A 107 30.01 12.20 12.24
N PHE A 108 30.11 12.41 13.56
CA PHE A 108 29.28 11.68 14.53
C PHE A 108 27.79 11.91 14.33
N ASP A 109 27.40 13.12 13.88
CA ASP A 109 26.01 13.50 13.62
C ASP A 109 25.36 12.64 12.51
N GLU A 110 26.16 12.01 11.65
CA GLU A 110 25.71 11.12 10.57
C GLU A 110 25.82 9.63 10.91
N PHE A 111 26.36 9.27 12.08
CA PHE A 111 26.43 7.89 12.53
C PHE A 111 25.06 7.41 13.02
N LYS A 112 24.69 6.18 12.67
CA LYS A 112 23.31 5.66 12.81
C LYS A 112 22.84 5.47 14.26
N TYR A 113 23.77 5.41 15.21
CA TYR A 113 23.50 5.05 16.61
C TYR A 113 24.31 5.93 17.56
N ASP A 114 23.80 6.23 18.74
CA ASP A 114 24.63 6.84 19.78
C ASP A 114 25.62 5.82 20.34
N LEU A 115 26.86 6.25 20.63
CA LEU A 115 27.95 5.36 21.06
C LEU A 115 28.36 5.62 22.51
N THR A 116 28.45 4.54 23.29
CA THR A 116 29.02 4.59 24.64
C THR A 116 30.31 3.77 24.78
N MET A 117 31.17 4.18 25.71
CA MET A 117 32.48 3.55 25.96
C MET A 117 32.43 2.43 27.03
N ASN A 118 31.26 1.93 27.39
CA ASN A 118 31.12 0.92 28.45
C ASN A 118 30.05 -0.15 28.10
N ALA A 119 30.04 -1.26 28.83
CA ALA A 119 29.18 -2.42 28.55
C ALA A 119 27.68 -2.21 28.89
N THR A 120 27.30 -1.05 29.41
CA THR A 120 25.92 -0.76 29.84
C THR A 120 25.43 0.51 29.13
N PRO A 121 25.14 0.42 27.83
CA PRO A 121 24.44 1.49 27.09
C PRO A 121 23.09 1.85 27.72
N THR A 122 22.67 3.09 27.48
CA THR A 122 21.41 3.66 27.97
C THR A 122 20.53 4.06 26.80
N GLY A 123 19.21 4.08 26.99
CA GLY A 123 18.28 4.43 25.92
C GLY A 123 18.51 3.58 24.68
N ASP A 124 18.72 4.24 23.55
CA ASP A 124 19.03 3.70 22.22
C ASP A 124 20.53 3.70 21.87
N ASP A 125 21.41 3.86 22.87
CA ASP A 125 22.86 3.77 22.66
C ASP A 125 23.30 2.33 22.32
N ILE A 126 24.43 2.20 21.63
CA ILE A 126 25.18 0.94 21.50
C ILE A 126 26.62 1.07 22.02
N ALA A 127 27.21 -0.06 22.42
CA ALA A 127 28.62 -0.14 22.78
C ALA A 127 29.32 -1.29 22.04
N ILE A 128 30.36 -0.98 21.27
CA ILE A 128 31.12 -1.97 20.49
C ILE A 128 32.47 -2.20 21.15
N TRP A 129 32.77 -3.45 21.49
CA TRP A 129 34.04 -3.86 22.07
C TRP A 129 34.77 -4.84 21.16
N PHE A 130 36.06 -4.60 20.97
CA PHE A 130 36.94 -5.44 20.16
C PHE A 130 38.02 -6.09 21.02
N ASN A 131 38.27 -7.38 20.81
CA ASN A 131 39.45 -8.09 21.31
C ASN A 131 40.47 -8.27 20.19
N TRP A 132 41.31 -7.27 19.96
CA TRP A 132 42.33 -7.31 18.90
C TRP A 132 43.31 -8.47 18.98
N SER A 133 43.46 -9.12 20.15
CA SER A 133 44.32 -10.31 20.28
C SER A 133 43.83 -11.53 19.49
N LEU A 134 42.56 -11.49 19.06
CA LEU A 134 41.91 -12.53 18.26
C LEU A 134 41.93 -12.23 16.75
N PHE A 135 42.60 -11.14 16.36
CA PHE A 135 42.84 -10.75 14.98
C PHE A 135 44.27 -11.15 14.61
N SER A 136 44.42 -11.94 13.56
CA SER A 136 45.72 -12.46 13.12
C SER A 136 45.98 -12.11 11.67
N PHE A 137 46.97 -11.25 11.43
CA PHE A 137 47.36 -10.87 10.07
C PHE A 137 48.41 -11.83 9.50
N ASN A 138 48.16 -12.32 8.28
CA ASN A 138 49.12 -13.06 7.48
C ASN A 138 49.72 -12.16 6.40
N ALA A 139 50.95 -11.69 6.64
CA ALA A 139 51.68 -10.81 5.72
C ALA A 139 52.03 -11.44 4.35
N THR A 140 51.87 -12.75 4.17
CA THR A 140 52.09 -13.40 2.86
C THR A 140 50.85 -13.31 1.98
N THR A 141 49.67 -13.47 2.57
CA THR A 141 48.39 -13.45 1.84
C THR A 141 47.68 -12.09 1.93
N ASN A 142 48.14 -11.20 2.82
CA ASN A 142 47.46 -9.96 3.20
C ASN A 142 46.02 -10.19 3.68
N ILE A 143 45.84 -11.24 4.47
CA ILE A 143 44.55 -11.63 5.04
C ILE A 143 44.65 -11.51 6.56
N THR A 144 43.67 -10.82 7.15
CA THR A 144 43.41 -10.83 8.59
C THR A 144 42.36 -11.89 8.90
N THR A 145 42.70 -12.84 9.76
CA THR A 145 41.75 -13.82 10.27
C THR A 145 41.27 -13.40 11.65
N ILE A 146 39.96 -13.33 11.84
CA ILE A 146 39.32 -13.11 13.14
C ILE A 146 38.82 -14.47 13.63
N VAL A 147 39.31 -14.93 14.78
CA VAL A 147 38.89 -16.21 15.37
C VAL A 147 38.17 -15.93 16.68
N SER A 148 36.86 -16.12 16.69
CA SER A 148 35.98 -15.83 17.82
C SER A 148 35.25 -17.06 18.30
N ASN A 149 35.03 -17.18 19.60
CA ASN A 149 34.17 -18.20 20.17
C ASN A 149 33.38 -17.69 21.37
N GLU A 150 32.38 -18.46 21.79
CA GLU A 150 31.51 -18.16 22.95
C GLU A 150 32.26 -17.75 24.23
N THR A 151 33.37 -18.43 24.56
CA THR A 151 34.12 -18.17 25.81
C THR A 151 35.16 -17.05 25.67
N ASN A 152 35.48 -16.63 24.45
CA ASN A 152 36.46 -15.62 24.15
C ASN A 152 36.06 -14.88 22.86
N PRO A 153 35.08 -13.97 22.93
CA PRO A 153 34.59 -13.27 21.75
C PRO A 153 35.60 -12.22 21.27
N ALA A 154 35.75 -12.14 19.94
CA ALA A 154 36.57 -11.14 19.25
C ALA A 154 35.85 -9.80 19.11
N ILE A 155 34.53 -9.83 18.97
CA ILE A 155 33.68 -8.64 18.84
C ILE A 155 32.44 -8.86 19.68
N VAL A 156 32.07 -7.87 20.48
CA VAL A 156 30.86 -7.84 21.30
C VAL A 156 30.17 -6.50 21.11
N ILE A 157 28.85 -6.53 20.90
CA ILE A 157 28.02 -5.34 20.74
C ILE A 157 26.94 -5.37 21.81
N TYR A 158 26.96 -4.40 22.71
CA TYR A 158 25.95 -4.22 23.75
C TYR A 158 24.88 -3.24 23.25
N TYR A 159 23.62 -3.55 23.55
CA TYR A 159 22.45 -2.76 23.16
C TYR A 159 21.84 -2.08 24.38
N GLY A 160 21.47 -0.82 24.22
CA GLY A 160 20.67 -0.10 25.20
C GLY A 160 19.29 -0.75 25.39
N PRO A 161 18.62 -0.49 26.52
CA PRO A 161 17.33 -1.09 26.84
C PRO A 161 16.22 -0.76 25.83
N ASP A 162 16.34 0.33 25.08
CA ASP A 162 15.33 0.77 24.11
C ASP A 162 15.62 0.19 22.69
N MET A 163 16.65 -0.64 22.55
CA MET A 163 16.99 -1.35 21.31
C MET A 163 16.86 -2.87 21.45
N SER A 164 16.19 -3.50 20.49
CA SER A 164 16.16 -4.96 20.37
C SER A 164 17.19 -5.46 19.34
N PRO A 165 18.08 -6.41 19.71
CA PRO A 165 18.90 -7.12 18.73
C PRO A 165 18.11 -8.16 17.94
N MET A 166 16.82 -8.35 18.22
CA MET A 166 15.92 -9.27 17.52
C MET A 166 14.71 -8.48 16.99
N PRO A 167 14.85 -7.74 15.88
CA PRO A 167 13.80 -6.88 15.35
C PRO A 167 12.56 -7.64 14.88
N GLU A 168 12.65 -8.96 14.70
CA GLU A 168 11.53 -9.82 14.32
C GLU A 168 10.51 -10.04 15.44
N PHE A 169 10.88 -9.76 16.70
CA PHE A 169 9.97 -9.81 17.84
C PHE A 169 9.64 -8.38 18.28
N GLU A 170 8.39 -7.99 18.09
CA GLU A 170 7.88 -6.71 18.59
C GLU A 170 7.77 -6.74 20.13
N GLY A 171 7.98 -5.59 20.77
CA GLY A 171 7.79 -5.41 22.21
C GLY A 171 9.07 -5.45 23.06
N ASP A 172 8.88 -5.29 24.37
CA ASP A 172 9.94 -5.14 25.36
C ASP A 172 10.58 -6.50 25.72
N PRO A 173 11.92 -6.60 25.73
CA PRO A 173 12.62 -7.82 26.12
C PRO A 173 12.62 -8.03 27.64
N VAL A 174 12.22 -9.23 28.07
CA VAL A 174 12.20 -9.69 29.47
C VAL A 174 13.18 -10.87 29.62
N PRO A 175 14.44 -10.62 30.01
CA PRO A 175 15.47 -11.65 30.14
C PRO A 175 15.30 -12.52 31.40
N ILE A 176 15.38 -13.85 31.26
CA ILE A 176 15.22 -14.81 32.35
C ILE A 176 16.17 -15.97 32.19
N ASP A 177 17.18 -16.09 33.06
CA ASP A 177 18.16 -17.17 33.02
C ASP A 177 18.73 -17.43 31.60
N SER A 178 18.18 -18.43 30.89
CA SER A 178 18.54 -18.85 29.54
C SER A 178 17.51 -18.50 28.45
N THR A 179 16.36 -17.93 28.79
CA THR A 179 15.30 -17.54 27.84
C THR A 179 14.93 -16.06 27.98
N MET A 180 14.82 -15.35 26.85
CA MET A 180 14.31 -13.98 26.78
C MET A 180 12.93 -14.02 26.13
N TYR A 181 11.96 -13.40 26.77
CA TYR A 181 10.59 -13.26 26.26
C TYR A 181 10.37 -11.84 25.75
N PHE A 182 9.55 -11.67 24.72
CA PHE A 182 9.22 -10.36 24.16
C PHE A 182 7.74 -10.09 24.36
N TYR A 183 7.40 -8.95 24.97
CA TYR A 183 6.03 -8.56 25.24
C TYR A 183 5.70 -7.24 24.59
N ASP A 184 4.69 -7.25 23.74
CA ASP A 184 4.06 -6.02 23.27
C ASP A 184 2.86 -5.66 24.17
N SER A 185 2.42 -4.41 24.10
CA SER A 185 1.33 -3.93 24.93
C SER A 185 0.46 -2.89 24.26
N ASP A 186 -0.82 -2.91 24.64
CA ASP A 186 -1.79 -1.89 24.28
C ASP A 186 -2.44 -1.38 25.57
N SER A 187 -2.85 -0.12 25.56
CA SER A 187 -3.42 0.52 26.73
C SER A 187 -4.61 1.37 26.35
N SER A 188 -5.51 1.50 27.32
CA SER A 188 -6.73 2.25 27.17
C SER A 188 -6.52 3.75 26.94
N GLU A 189 -5.29 4.30 27.04
CA GLU A 189 -5.03 5.74 27.17
C GLU A 189 -5.63 6.59 26.03
N PRO A 190 -6.55 7.54 26.33
CA PRO A 190 -7.12 7.86 27.65
C PRO A 190 -8.25 6.90 28.08
N LEU A 191 -8.39 6.66 29.39
CA LEU A 191 -9.42 5.83 30.03
C LEU A 191 -10.72 5.61 29.21
N GLN A 192 -11.07 4.34 28.97
CA GLN A 192 -12.16 3.94 28.08
C GLN A 192 -13.51 3.83 28.80
N THR A 193 -14.60 3.98 28.04
CA THR A 193 -15.98 3.91 28.54
C THR A 193 -16.71 2.72 27.93
N TYR A 194 -17.21 1.82 28.78
CA TYR A 194 -17.95 0.63 28.37
C TYR A 194 -19.40 0.66 28.84
N GLU A 195 -20.32 0.22 27.98
CA GLU A 195 -21.73 0.06 28.34
C GLU A 195 -21.95 -1.26 29.08
N VAL A 196 -22.71 -1.22 30.15
CA VAL A 196 -23.07 -2.42 30.94
C VAL A 196 -23.94 -3.35 30.10
N GLY A 197 -23.59 -4.64 30.08
CA GLY A 197 -24.24 -5.68 29.30
C GLY A 197 -23.75 -5.80 27.86
N VAL A 198 -22.80 -4.95 27.43
CA VAL A 198 -22.20 -4.99 26.10
C VAL A 198 -20.77 -5.57 26.20
N PRO A 199 -20.41 -6.56 25.35
CA PRO A 199 -19.04 -7.06 25.29
C PRO A 199 -18.02 -5.98 24.93
N VAL A 200 -16.88 -5.99 25.60
CA VAL A 200 -15.71 -5.15 25.30
C VAL A 200 -15.03 -5.69 24.04
N ALA A 201 -14.84 -4.84 23.03
CA ALA A 201 -14.25 -5.25 21.75
C ALA A 201 -12.78 -4.82 21.58
N ASP A 202 -12.30 -3.90 22.42
CA ASP A 202 -10.99 -3.24 22.22
C ASP A 202 -9.82 -4.09 22.75
N ILE A 203 -10.07 -5.00 23.69
CA ILE A 203 -9.04 -5.81 24.33
C ILE A 203 -8.95 -7.14 23.59
N THR A 204 -8.10 -7.18 22.56
CA THR A 204 -7.99 -8.34 21.65
C THR A 204 -7.74 -9.66 22.40
N GLY A 205 -8.57 -10.66 22.11
CA GLY A 205 -8.47 -12.01 22.68
C GLY A 205 -9.16 -12.19 24.04
N TRP A 206 -9.58 -11.10 24.69
CA TRP A 206 -10.31 -11.14 25.96
C TRP A 206 -11.81 -10.94 25.74
N ASP A 207 -12.61 -11.92 26.16
CA ASP A 207 -14.06 -11.81 26.17
C ASP A 207 -14.50 -11.24 27.53
N ILE A 208 -14.66 -9.92 27.60
CA ILE A 208 -15.03 -9.20 28.83
C ILE A 208 -16.41 -8.56 28.67
N THR A 209 -17.27 -8.70 29.67
CA THR A 209 -18.56 -7.99 29.75
C THR A 209 -18.78 -7.51 31.17
N PHE A 210 -19.00 -6.21 31.33
CA PHE A 210 -19.45 -5.63 32.60
C PHE A 210 -20.95 -5.87 32.74
N ILE A 211 -21.35 -6.77 33.64
CA ILE A 211 -22.74 -7.26 33.74
C ILE A 211 -23.61 -6.32 34.55
N ASP A 212 -23.08 -5.78 35.65
CA ASP A 212 -23.80 -4.89 36.57
C ASP A 212 -22.79 -4.12 37.46
N TYR A 213 -23.23 -3.06 38.14
CA TYR A 213 -22.43 -2.39 39.18
C TYR A 213 -23.26 -1.85 40.36
N GLU A 214 -22.66 -1.85 41.55
CA GLU A 214 -23.25 -1.29 42.77
C GLU A 214 -23.08 0.23 42.84
N ILE A 215 -24.18 0.94 43.17
CA ILE A 215 -24.23 2.42 43.22
C ILE A 215 -23.88 2.98 44.62
N SER A 216 -23.78 2.13 45.67
CA SER A 216 -23.58 2.59 47.05
C SER A 216 -23.01 1.52 47.98
N PRO A 217 -22.20 1.89 48.99
CA PRO A 217 -21.13 2.89 49.03
C PRO A 217 -19.77 2.32 48.56
N GLU A 218 -19.65 1.00 48.49
CA GLU A 218 -18.50 0.29 47.92
C GLU A 218 -18.85 0.03 46.45
N LYS A 219 -18.46 0.93 45.54
CA LYS A 219 -18.75 0.75 44.12
C LYS A 219 -17.98 -0.49 43.63
N ARG A 220 -18.72 -1.50 43.17
CA ARG A 220 -18.17 -2.76 42.64
C ARG A 220 -18.86 -3.10 41.34
N ALA A 221 -18.16 -3.69 40.39
CA ALA A 221 -18.76 -4.22 39.17
C ALA A 221 -18.72 -5.75 39.19
N LEU A 222 -19.80 -6.37 38.72
CA LEU A 222 -19.81 -7.78 38.35
C LEU A 222 -19.33 -7.87 36.91
N VAL A 223 -18.24 -8.60 36.70
CA VAL A 223 -17.57 -8.74 35.40
C VAL A 223 -17.60 -10.21 35.01
N GLN A 224 -18.11 -10.49 33.81
CA GLN A 224 -17.88 -11.77 33.15
C GLN A 224 -16.61 -11.65 32.33
N LEU A 225 -15.67 -12.57 32.49
CA LEU A 225 -14.42 -12.56 31.75
C LEU A 225 -14.01 -13.96 31.30
N GLN A 226 -13.46 -14.04 30.11
CA GLN A 226 -12.77 -15.21 29.60
C GLN A 226 -11.52 -14.75 28.85
N GLY A 227 -10.37 -15.23 29.31
CA GLY A 227 -9.08 -14.91 28.71
C GLY A 227 -8.80 -15.76 27.45
N PRO A 228 -7.77 -15.36 26.68
CA PRO A 228 -7.37 -16.07 25.47
C PRO A 228 -7.06 -17.53 25.76
N GLY A 229 -7.76 -18.46 25.08
CA GLY A 229 -7.55 -19.90 25.24
C GLY A 229 -8.13 -20.52 26.51
N ALA A 230 -8.78 -19.74 27.38
CA ALA A 230 -9.39 -20.27 28.60
C ALA A 230 -10.59 -21.17 28.30
N SER A 231 -10.77 -22.22 29.11
CA SER A 231 -11.79 -23.25 28.90
C SER A 231 -13.24 -22.81 29.18
N GLY A 232 -13.41 -21.68 29.87
CA GLY A 232 -14.71 -21.09 30.17
C GLY A 232 -14.58 -19.67 30.74
N SER A 233 -15.73 -19.03 30.94
CA SER A 233 -15.81 -17.69 31.51
C SER A 233 -16.05 -17.72 33.02
N ASP A 234 -15.40 -16.82 33.73
CA ASP A 234 -15.58 -16.59 35.17
C ASP A 234 -16.41 -15.35 35.44
N LEU A 235 -17.09 -15.34 36.60
CA LEU A 235 -17.79 -14.17 37.13
C LEU A 235 -17.02 -13.63 38.33
N VAL A 236 -16.56 -12.39 38.20
CA VAL A 236 -15.62 -11.76 39.12
C VAL A 236 -16.18 -10.42 39.59
N ILE A 237 -16.04 -10.13 40.87
CA ILE A 237 -16.44 -8.85 41.45
C ILE A 237 -15.18 -7.99 41.57
N ILE A 238 -15.15 -6.86 40.86
CA ILE A 238 -14.03 -5.94 40.86
C ILE A 238 -14.45 -4.65 41.56
N GLU A 239 -13.72 -4.26 42.60
CA GLU A 239 -13.99 -3.03 43.33
C GLU A 239 -13.46 -1.81 42.57
N LYS A 240 -14.16 -0.68 42.68
CA LYS A 240 -13.67 0.59 42.16
C LYS A 240 -12.32 0.93 42.78
N ASP A 241 -11.47 1.55 41.97
CA ASP A 241 -10.11 1.98 42.31
C ASP A 241 -9.14 0.85 42.65
N ASN A 242 -9.57 -0.41 42.53
CA ASN A 242 -8.77 -1.59 42.79
C ASN A 242 -8.05 -2.03 41.52
N TRP A 243 -6.72 -2.00 41.56
CA TRP A 243 -5.88 -2.58 40.53
C TRP A 243 -6.04 -4.10 40.54
N THR A 244 -6.38 -4.64 39.38
CA THR A 244 -6.63 -6.06 39.19
C THR A 244 -5.73 -6.57 38.08
N VAL A 245 -5.00 -7.65 38.33
CA VAL A 245 -4.20 -8.35 37.32
C VAL A 245 -4.88 -9.67 37.01
N ILE A 246 -5.07 -9.92 35.71
CA ILE A 246 -5.79 -11.06 35.17
C ILE A 246 -4.89 -11.76 34.16
N TRP A 247 -4.81 -13.08 34.22
CA TRP A 247 -4.05 -13.88 33.26
C TRP A 247 -4.67 -15.27 33.09
N VAL A 248 -4.20 -16.05 32.11
CA VAL A 248 -4.59 -17.45 31.94
C VAL A 248 -3.41 -18.32 32.37
N ASP A 249 -3.65 -19.29 33.26
CA ASP A 249 -2.61 -20.24 33.69
C ASP A 249 -2.38 -21.36 32.65
N ASP A 250 -1.34 -22.18 32.87
CA ASP A 250 -0.98 -23.29 31.98
C ASP A 250 -2.10 -24.35 31.83
N ASP A 251 -3.04 -24.41 32.78
CA ASP A 251 -4.18 -25.32 32.77
C ASP A 251 -5.40 -24.71 32.03
N GLY A 252 -5.29 -23.47 31.54
CA GLY A 252 -6.35 -22.76 30.81
C GLY A 252 -7.44 -22.19 31.72
N ASN A 253 -7.13 -21.90 32.98
CA ASN A 253 -8.01 -21.24 33.92
C ASN A 253 -7.74 -19.73 33.95
N ASN A 254 -8.80 -18.92 34.10
CA ASN A 254 -8.62 -17.49 34.35
C ASN A 254 -8.19 -17.29 35.80
N MET A 255 -7.09 -16.60 35.97
CA MET A 255 -6.54 -16.20 37.26
C MET A 255 -6.78 -14.71 37.46
N VAL A 256 -7.19 -14.34 38.67
CA VAL A 256 -7.46 -12.95 39.05
C VAL A 256 -6.83 -12.65 40.40
N GLU A 257 -6.05 -11.58 40.45
CA GLU A 257 -5.44 -11.08 41.69
C GLU A 257 -5.71 -9.59 41.89
N PHE A 258 -6.01 -9.19 43.13
CA PHE A 258 -6.44 -7.84 43.50
C PHE A 258 -5.38 -7.15 44.37
N PHE A 259 -5.06 -5.90 44.07
CA PHE A 259 -3.95 -5.15 44.68
C PHE A 259 -4.40 -3.90 45.44
N GLY A 260 -5.71 -3.68 45.56
CA GLY A 260 -6.28 -2.45 46.10
C GLY A 260 -5.83 -1.24 45.29
N THR A 261 -5.57 -0.12 45.96
CA THR A 261 -5.06 1.10 45.31
C THR A 261 -3.55 1.07 45.04
N ASN A 262 -2.87 -0.06 45.26
CA ASN A 262 -1.41 -0.17 45.13
C ASN A 262 -1.02 -0.58 43.70
N GLU A 263 -0.81 0.42 42.84
CA GLU A 263 -0.40 0.20 41.45
C GLU A 263 0.97 -0.47 41.33
N THR A 264 1.92 -0.08 42.20
CA THR A 264 3.27 -0.65 42.17
C THR A 264 3.24 -2.15 42.37
N ALA A 265 2.45 -2.66 43.32
CA ALA A 265 2.33 -4.09 43.54
C ALA A 265 1.65 -4.82 42.36
N ALA A 266 0.70 -4.16 41.67
CA ALA A 266 0.11 -4.72 40.46
C ALA A 266 1.13 -4.78 39.31
N ASN A 267 1.96 -3.74 39.15
CA ASN A 267 3.05 -3.72 38.16
C ASN A 267 4.11 -4.78 38.49
N ASP A 268 4.50 -4.94 39.76
CA ASP A 268 5.42 -6.00 40.20
C ASP A 268 4.88 -7.39 39.83
N LYS A 269 3.56 -7.61 39.94
CA LYS A 269 2.92 -8.86 39.51
C LYS A 269 2.95 -9.05 37.99
N VAL A 270 2.72 -7.99 37.21
CA VAL A 270 2.86 -8.07 35.74
C VAL A 270 4.29 -8.49 35.37
N THR A 271 5.30 -7.88 35.98
CA THR A 271 6.70 -8.25 35.76
C THR A 271 6.97 -9.70 36.17
N GLU A 272 6.44 -10.17 37.31
CA GLU A 272 6.55 -11.58 37.73
C GLU A 272 5.92 -12.53 36.70
N LEU A 273 4.75 -12.20 36.15
CA LEU A 273 4.04 -13.03 35.17
C LEU A 273 4.74 -13.03 33.81
N GLN A 274 5.25 -11.88 33.37
CA GLN A 274 6.12 -11.80 32.19
C GLN A 274 7.37 -12.67 32.40
N GLN A 275 7.91 -12.64 33.62
CA GLN A 275 9.03 -13.49 34.03
C GLN A 275 8.66 -14.99 34.14
N ALA A 276 7.38 -15.32 34.20
CA ALA A 276 6.92 -16.71 34.13
C ALA A 276 6.61 -17.16 32.70
N GLY A 277 6.76 -16.28 31.69
CA GLY A 277 6.44 -16.59 30.29
C GLY A 277 4.94 -16.66 30.01
N ILE A 278 4.12 -15.99 30.83
CA ILE A 278 2.65 -16.02 30.70
C ILE A 278 2.22 -15.25 29.45
N GLY A 279 1.58 -15.95 28.51
CA GLY A 279 1.30 -15.41 27.18
C GLY A 279 0.40 -14.17 27.13
N HIS A 280 -0.55 -14.02 28.07
CA HIS A 280 -1.53 -12.93 28.06
C HIS A 280 -1.79 -12.42 29.48
N ILE A 281 -1.57 -11.12 29.69
CA ILE A 281 -1.71 -10.46 30.99
C ILE A 281 -2.52 -9.18 30.81
N LEU A 282 -3.63 -9.07 31.53
CA LEU A 282 -4.46 -7.87 31.55
C LEU A 282 -4.40 -7.22 32.94
N LYS A 283 -3.89 -6.00 32.98
CA LYS A 283 -3.95 -5.13 34.15
C LYS A 283 -5.11 -4.16 33.97
N LEU A 284 -6.05 -4.10 34.90
CA LEU A 284 -7.20 -3.20 34.80
C LEU A 284 -7.56 -2.54 36.12
N LYS A 285 -8.22 -1.39 36.03
CA LYS A 285 -8.81 -0.66 37.16
C LYS A 285 -10.09 0.03 36.74
N ILE A 286 -11.13 -0.17 37.53
CA ILE A 286 -12.39 0.57 37.39
C ILE A 286 -12.20 1.95 38.01
N GLY A 287 -12.27 3.00 37.20
CA GLY A 287 -12.10 4.38 37.64
C GLY A 287 -13.40 5.00 38.17
N ASP A 288 -14.51 4.87 37.43
CA ASP A 288 -15.81 5.32 37.91
C ASP A 288 -16.98 4.62 37.20
N THR A 289 -18.19 4.90 37.66
CA THR A 289 -19.44 4.37 37.10
C THR A 289 -20.39 5.52 36.81
N PHE A 290 -21.06 5.50 35.66
CA PHE A 290 -22.00 6.54 35.25
C PHE A 290 -23.39 5.97 34.96
N PHE A 291 -24.39 6.58 35.60
CA PHE A 291 -25.79 6.29 35.34
C PHE A 291 -26.40 7.44 34.52
N GLY A 292 -26.73 7.15 33.27
CA GLY A 292 -27.25 8.10 32.31
C GLY A 292 -28.76 8.32 32.40
N VAL A 293 -29.24 9.27 31.61
CA VAL A 293 -30.68 9.51 31.41
C VAL A 293 -31.26 8.30 30.67
N LEU A 294 -32.48 7.88 31.01
CA LEU A 294 -33.18 6.69 30.45
C LEU A 294 -32.67 5.32 30.94
N GLY A 295 -31.77 5.28 31.92
CA GLY A 295 -31.35 4.01 32.56
C GLY A 295 -30.13 3.35 31.92
N SER A 296 -29.47 4.02 30.98
CA SER A 296 -28.17 3.58 30.44
C SER A 296 -27.10 3.59 31.54
N GLN A 297 -26.30 2.53 31.57
CA GLN A 297 -25.30 2.28 32.59
C GLN A 297 -23.94 2.12 31.93
N TYR A 298 -22.94 2.87 32.39
CA TYR A 298 -21.59 2.88 31.84
C TYR A 298 -20.54 2.74 32.93
N ILE A 299 -19.41 2.17 32.56
CA ILE A 299 -18.24 2.01 33.42
C ILE A 299 -16.99 2.56 32.74
N TYR A 300 -16.16 3.21 33.53
CA TYR A 300 -14.91 3.82 33.14
C TYR A 300 -13.76 2.91 33.57
N VAL A 301 -12.96 2.45 32.62
CA VAL A 301 -11.95 1.42 32.85
C VAL A 301 -10.62 1.85 32.27
N ASP A 302 -9.63 1.85 33.13
CA ASP A 302 -8.22 1.93 32.77
C ASP A 302 -7.70 0.51 32.60
N TRP A 303 -7.06 0.21 31.47
CA TRP A 303 -6.47 -1.10 31.23
C TRP A 303 -5.17 -1.01 30.44
N THR A 304 -4.29 -1.98 30.70
CA THR A 304 -3.12 -2.29 29.89
C THR A 304 -3.10 -3.80 29.65
N TYR A 305 -3.03 -4.19 28.39
CA TYR A 305 -2.96 -5.57 27.96
C TYR A 305 -1.57 -5.84 27.40
N TYR A 306 -0.91 -6.88 27.92
CA TYR A 306 0.38 -7.37 27.48
C TYR A 306 0.21 -8.74 26.82
N TRP A 307 0.86 -8.96 25.68
CA TRP A 307 0.90 -10.26 25.03
C TRP A 307 2.31 -10.65 24.60
N LEU A 308 2.60 -11.93 24.77
CA LEU A 308 3.86 -12.53 24.35
C LEU A 308 3.91 -12.61 22.82
N THR A 309 4.89 -11.94 22.21
CA THR A 309 5.12 -11.95 20.76
C THR A 309 6.12 -13.04 20.36
N GLY A 310 7.01 -13.43 21.27
CA GLY A 310 7.95 -14.52 21.05
C GLY A 310 8.93 -14.74 22.19
N SER A 311 9.80 -15.73 22.00
CA SER A 311 10.86 -16.05 22.96
C SER A 311 12.08 -16.61 22.26
N VAL A 312 13.27 -16.33 22.79
CA VAL A 312 14.55 -16.84 22.28
C VAL A 312 15.42 -17.38 23.41
N GLU A 313 16.24 -18.38 23.12
CA GLU A 313 17.22 -18.88 24.07
C GLU A 313 18.54 -18.10 23.96
N LYS A 314 19.35 -18.13 25.02
CA LYS A 314 20.74 -17.66 24.93
C LYS A 314 21.45 -18.39 23.80
N HIS A 315 22.32 -17.67 23.12
CA HIS A 315 23.07 -18.16 21.98
C HIS A 315 22.21 -18.46 20.74
N THR A 316 20.97 -17.99 20.71
CA THR A 316 20.20 -17.92 19.46
C THR A 316 20.94 -17.01 18.48
N PRO A 317 21.18 -17.45 17.24
CA PRO A 317 21.74 -16.59 16.21
C PRO A 317 20.79 -15.45 15.87
N VAL A 318 21.30 -14.22 15.88
CA VAL A 318 20.60 -13.03 15.36
C VAL A 318 20.78 -12.98 13.84
N VAL A 319 22.04 -13.07 13.41
CA VAL A 319 22.47 -13.15 12.01
C VAL A 319 23.74 -14.00 11.96
N ASP A 320 24.16 -14.46 10.78
CA ASP A 320 25.27 -15.39 10.57
C ASP A 320 26.47 -15.18 11.52
N GLY A 321 26.65 -16.12 12.45
CA GLY A 321 27.75 -16.11 13.41
C GLY A 321 27.60 -15.14 14.58
N TRP A 322 26.55 -14.33 14.65
CA TRP A 322 26.28 -13.41 15.76
C TRP A 322 25.27 -14.04 16.72
N LEU A 323 25.71 -14.29 17.96
CA LEU A 323 24.90 -14.99 18.95
C LEU A 323 24.44 -14.03 20.06
N LEU A 324 23.15 -14.09 20.38
CA LEU A 324 22.54 -13.31 21.45
C LEU A 324 22.97 -13.81 22.84
N ASN A 325 23.15 -12.88 23.76
CA ASN A 325 23.36 -13.16 25.18
C ASN A 325 22.89 -11.98 26.04
N TRP A 326 22.72 -12.24 27.33
CA TRP A 326 22.28 -11.22 28.29
C TRP A 326 22.59 -11.60 29.73
N ASN A 327 22.48 -10.62 30.61
CA ASN A 327 22.44 -10.77 32.06
C ASN A 327 21.35 -9.83 32.62
N GLU A 328 21.33 -9.62 33.94
CA GLU A 328 20.33 -8.77 34.61
C GLU A 328 20.37 -7.29 34.17
N THR A 329 21.47 -6.82 33.58
CA THR A 329 21.71 -5.39 33.32
C THR A 329 22.03 -5.05 31.87
N SER A 330 22.31 -6.05 31.04
CA SER A 330 22.84 -5.86 29.70
C SER A 330 22.37 -6.95 28.75
N THR A 331 22.03 -6.54 27.53
CA THR A 331 21.81 -7.42 26.38
C THR A 331 22.93 -7.17 25.37
N TRP A 332 23.51 -8.22 24.81
CA TRP A 332 24.57 -8.10 23.83
C TRP A 332 24.57 -9.23 22.83
N VAL A 333 25.13 -8.97 21.66
CA VAL A 333 25.49 -10.01 20.69
C VAL A 333 26.99 -10.12 20.62
N TYR A 334 27.48 -11.33 20.35
CA TYR A 334 28.90 -11.56 20.16
C TYR A 334 29.14 -12.42 18.93
N PHE A 335 30.22 -12.15 18.22
CA PHE A 335 30.59 -12.96 17.06
C PHE A 335 31.12 -14.32 17.54
N ASN A 336 30.67 -15.41 16.94
CA ASN A 336 31.06 -16.79 17.20
C ASN A 336 31.34 -17.46 15.85
N GLY A 337 32.60 -17.42 15.43
CA GLY A 337 32.96 -17.88 14.12
C GLY A 337 34.38 -17.52 13.74
N THR A 338 34.72 -17.84 12.50
CA THR A 338 35.98 -17.43 11.88
C THR A 338 35.66 -16.68 10.60
N VAL A 339 36.25 -15.49 10.44
CA VAL A 339 36.16 -14.70 9.21
C VAL A 339 37.57 -14.35 8.73
N GLU A 340 37.76 -14.37 7.43
CA GLU A 340 39.00 -13.97 6.76
C GLU A 340 38.71 -12.70 5.96
N LEU A 341 39.47 -11.64 6.21
CA LEU A 341 39.31 -10.33 5.59
C LEU A 341 40.61 -9.92 4.89
N ALA A 342 40.57 -9.76 3.57
CA ALA A 342 41.62 -9.09 2.83
C ALA A 342 41.50 -7.57 2.97
N PHE A 343 42.53 -6.82 2.58
CA PHE A 343 42.45 -5.36 2.56
C PHE A 343 41.34 -4.87 1.64
N GLY A 344 40.45 -4.06 2.19
CA GLY A 344 39.29 -3.54 1.48
C GLY A 344 38.01 -4.35 1.69
N ASP A 345 38.09 -5.56 2.23
CA ASP A 345 36.91 -6.36 2.57
C ASP A 345 36.15 -5.72 3.74
N GLU A 346 34.84 -5.89 3.72
CA GLU A 346 33.89 -5.34 4.70
C GLU A 346 33.18 -6.50 5.40
N PHE A 347 33.16 -6.45 6.73
CA PHE A 347 32.50 -7.43 7.59
C PHE A 347 31.38 -6.78 8.39
N GLU A 348 30.14 -7.13 8.09
CA GLU A 348 28.99 -6.53 8.75
C GLU A 348 28.89 -6.87 10.24
N LEU A 349 28.60 -5.86 11.05
CA LEU A 349 28.43 -5.98 12.49
C LEU A 349 26.96 -6.22 12.81
N ALA A 350 26.60 -7.49 13.03
CA ALA A 350 25.30 -7.91 13.55
C ALA A 350 24.07 -7.26 12.86
N ASP A 351 24.12 -7.11 11.53
CA ASP A 351 23.03 -6.52 10.73
C ASP A 351 22.71 -5.05 11.08
N LEU A 352 23.69 -4.31 11.61
CA LEU A 352 23.52 -2.90 11.96
C LEU A 352 23.68 -1.93 10.78
N ASP A 353 23.95 -2.42 9.56
CA ASP A 353 24.47 -1.63 8.42
C ASP A 353 25.80 -0.92 8.72
N VAL A 354 26.58 -1.46 9.68
CA VAL A 354 27.91 -0.98 10.06
C VAL A 354 28.95 -2.06 9.77
N PHE A 355 30.01 -1.70 9.05
CA PHE A 355 30.97 -2.66 8.51
C PHE A 355 32.39 -2.49 9.07
N LEU A 356 32.91 -3.60 9.59
CA LEU A 356 34.29 -4.02 9.80
C LEU A 356 35.21 -3.91 8.57
N LYS A 357 35.99 -2.83 8.39
CA LYS A 357 36.96 -2.75 7.27
C LYS A 357 38.42 -2.78 7.70
N VAL A 358 39.20 -3.69 7.09
CA VAL A 358 40.67 -3.76 7.25
C VAL A 358 41.33 -2.87 6.19
N VAL A 359 42.08 -1.86 6.62
CA VAL A 359 42.72 -0.88 5.71
C VAL A 359 44.20 -1.17 5.52
N ASP A 360 44.89 -1.45 6.63
CA ASP A 360 46.28 -1.86 6.69
C ASP A 360 46.45 -2.72 7.96
N ASP A 361 47.55 -3.45 8.14
CA ASP A 361 47.87 -4.05 9.44
C ASP A 361 48.69 -3.04 10.26
N PRO A 362 48.23 -2.60 11.46
CA PRO A 362 47.07 -3.02 12.25
C PRO A 362 45.95 -1.97 12.31
N GLN A 363 45.55 -1.41 11.16
CA GLN A 363 44.63 -0.27 11.06
C GLN A 363 43.25 -0.66 10.52
N TYR A 364 42.22 -0.31 11.29
CA TYR A 364 40.83 -0.66 11.01
C TYR A 364 39.95 0.59 10.89
N ARG A 365 38.78 0.42 10.27
CA ARG A 365 37.73 1.43 10.17
C ARG A 365 36.35 0.78 10.32
N LEU A 366 35.40 1.55 10.85
CA LEU A 366 33.97 1.26 10.61
C LEU A 366 33.51 2.06 9.40
N VAL A 367 32.67 1.44 8.57
CA VAL A 367 32.06 2.03 7.38
C VAL A 367 30.55 1.86 7.46
N TRP A 368 29.78 2.88 7.08
CA TRP A 368 28.32 2.78 6.95
C TRP A 368 27.85 3.64 5.77
N TYR A 369 26.60 3.46 5.37
CA TYR A 369 26.03 4.09 4.19
C TYR A 369 24.72 4.78 4.52
N THR A 370 24.52 5.99 3.99
CA THR A 370 23.23 6.68 4.08
C THR A 370 22.69 6.98 2.67
N GLU A 371 21.37 7.07 2.53
CA GLU A 371 20.73 7.49 1.29
C GLU A 371 20.42 8.99 1.34
N ARG A 372 20.63 9.69 0.22
CA ARG A 372 20.10 11.04 0.01
C ARG A 372 19.34 11.13 -1.31
N VAL A 373 18.29 11.94 -1.31
CA VAL A 373 17.57 12.30 -2.55
C VAL A 373 18.42 13.30 -3.32
N VAL A 374 18.78 12.96 -4.55
CA VAL A 374 19.59 13.81 -5.43
C VAL A 374 18.80 14.44 -6.56
N ASP A 375 17.65 13.87 -6.92
CA ASP A 375 16.76 14.44 -7.93
C ASP A 375 15.32 13.97 -7.72
N THR A 376 14.37 14.69 -8.30
CA THR A 376 12.95 14.30 -8.34
C THR A 376 12.43 14.58 -9.75
N TYR A 377 11.76 13.62 -10.36
CA TYR A 377 11.11 13.84 -11.64
C TYR A 377 9.67 13.36 -11.64
N THR A 378 8.83 14.06 -12.40
CA THR A 378 7.43 13.71 -12.58
C THR A 378 7.32 12.60 -13.63
N GLN A 379 6.90 11.41 -13.22
CA GLN A 379 6.54 10.34 -14.12
C GLN A 379 5.06 10.49 -14.50
N TYR A 380 4.78 10.59 -15.80
CA TYR A 380 3.41 10.57 -16.31
C TYR A 380 3.02 9.14 -16.65
N MET A 381 1.95 8.64 -16.03
CA MET A 381 1.27 7.44 -16.47
C MET A 381 0.15 7.83 -17.42
N ILE A 382 0.35 7.46 -18.68
CA ILE A 382 -0.73 7.35 -19.65
C ILE A 382 -1.28 5.93 -19.47
N PRO A 383 -2.54 5.72 -19.06
CA PRO A 383 -3.10 4.38 -19.00
C PRO A 383 -2.90 3.72 -20.36
N SER A 384 -2.51 2.44 -20.35
CA SER A 384 -2.43 1.60 -21.55
C SER A 384 -3.84 1.39 -22.07
N ILE A 385 -4.37 2.40 -22.75
CA ILE A 385 -5.49 2.26 -23.65
C ILE A 385 -4.88 1.62 -24.89
N ASP A 386 -5.56 0.63 -25.45
CA ASP A 386 -5.17 -0.02 -26.71
C ASP A 386 -6.01 0.63 -27.83
N PRO A 387 -5.77 1.90 -28.23
CA PRO A 387 -6.49 2.48 -29.35
C PRO A 387 -6.01 1.75 -30.59
N TYR A 388 -6.86 0.88 -31.13
CA TYR A 388 -6.67 0.30 -32.45
C TYR A 388 -6.92 1.38 -33.52
N ALA A 389 -6.06 2.40 -33.55
CA ALA A 389 -6.07 3.45 -34.56
C ALA A 389 -5.38 2.89 -35.81
N VAL A 390 -6.13 2.19 -36.66
CA VAL A 390 -5.59 1.70 -37.92
C VAL A 390 -5.74 2.78 -38.97
N ALA A 391 -4.63 3.44 -39.31
CA ALA A 391 -4.54 4.17 -40.58
C ALA A 391 -4.42 3.12 -41.68
N VAL A 392 -5.54 2.73 -42.29
CA VAL A 392 -5.56 1.69 -43.33
C VAL A 392 -5.37 2.34 -44.71
N PRO A 393 -4.26 2.11 -45.41
CA PRO A 393 -4.19 2.34 -46.85
C PRO A 393 -5.18 1.38 -47.52
N ASP A 394 -5.87 1.83 -48.57
CA ASP A 394 -7.10 1.31 -49.22
C ASP A 394 -7.18 -0.20 -49.65
N TYR A 395 -6.29 -1.06 -49.16
CA TYR A 395 -6.18 -2.45 -49.58
C TYR A 395 -6.69 -3.50 -48.59
N GLU A 396 -6.80 -3.25 -47.29
CA GLU A 396 -7.30 -4.26 -46.34
C GLU A 396 -8.05 -3.63 -45.14
N VAL A 397 -9.22 -3.04 -45.37
CA VAL A 397 -10.24 -2.96 -44.31
C VAL A 397 -11.15 -4.16 -44.51
N ASP A 398 -10.83 -5.28 -43.88
CA ASP A 398 -11.78 -6.37 -43.76
C ASP A 398 -12.69 -6.08 -42.56
N LEU A 399 -13.90 -5.56 -42.82
CA LEU A 399 -14.90 -5.42 -41.76
C LEU A 399 -15.38 -6.79 -41.23
N ALA A 400 -14.91 -7.93 -41.76
CA ALA A 400 -15.06 -9.20 -41.06
C ALA A 400 -14.27 -9.25 -39.73
N GLU A 401 -13.25 -8.41 -39.52
CA GLU A 401 -12.69 -8.16 -38.17
C GLU A 401 -13.57 -7.24 -37.31
N PHE A 402 -14.48 -6.50 -37.94
CA PHE A 402 -15.55 -5.70 -37.33
C PHE A 402 -16.87 -6.47 -37.24
N ASN A 403 -16.84 -7.81 -37.19
CA ASN A 403 -18.03 -8.66 -37.19
C ASN A 403 -19.04 -8.19 -36.12
N VAL A 404 -20.08 -7.49 -36.58
CA VAL A 404 -21.10 -6.79 -35.78
C VAL A 404 -21.97 -7.76 -34.99
N ALA A 405 -21.85 -9.07 -35.24
CA ALA A 405 -22.62 -10.09 -34.56
C ALA A 405 -22.10 -10.48 -33.16
N ASP A 406 -20.81 -10.25 -32.85
CA ASP A 406 -20.19 -10.76 -31.61
C ASP A 406 -19.41 -9.70 -30.79
N ASN A 407 -19.38 -8.43 -31.21
CA ASN A 407 -18.64 -7.36 -30.52
C ASN A 407 -19.55 -6.48 -29.66
N THR A 408 -19.47 -6.64 -28.34
CA THR A 408 -20.16 -5.83 -27.32
C THR A 408 -19.45 -4.48 -27.04
N LYS A 409 -19.19 -3.66 -28.05
CA LYS A 409 -18.44 -2.39 -27.88
C LYS A 409 -19.15 -1.21 -28.56
N ASP A 410 -19.51 -0.22 -27.72
CA ASP A 410 -20.75 0.55 -27.84
C ASP A 410 -20.76 1.85 -28.69
N VAL A 411 -19.69 2.18 -29.42
CA VAL A 411 -19.73 3.31 -30.40
C VAL A 411 -18.70 3.12 -31.53
N TYR A 412 -19.14 3.18 -32.79
CA TYR A 412 -18.25 3.23 -33.96
C TYR A 412 -18.24 4.64 -34.55
N ILE A 413 -17.13 5.37 -34.44
CA ILE A 413 -16.99 6.70 -35.04
C ILE A 413 -16.25 6.57 -36.37
N ILE A 414 -16.93 6.83 -37.47
CA ILE A 414 -16.34 6.89 -38.82
C ILE A 414 -16.15 8.36 -39.18
N GLY A 415 -14.91 8.84 -39.14
CA GLY A 415 -14.56 10.22 -39.50
C GLY A 415 -13.78 10.28 -40.82
N GLY A 416 -14.25 11.01 -41.84
CA GLY A 416 -13.50 11.15 -43.09
C GLY A 416 -14.33 11.05 -44.38
N TRP A 417 -13.64 11.06 -45.51
CA TRP A 417 -14.22 10.71 -46.81
C TRP A 417 -14.51 9.20 -46.81
N VAL A 418 -15.76 8.83 -46.55
CA VAL A 418 -16.18 7.41 -46.47
C VAL A 418 -15.98 6.75 -47.84
N SER A 419 -15.14 5.72 -47.90
CA SER A 419 -14.83 5.04 -49.15
C SER A 419 -16.04 4.30 -49.72
N ASN A 420 -16.08 4.08 -51.04
CA ASN A 420 -17.15 3.31 -51.69
C ASN A 420 -17.31 1.89 -51.11
N LYS A 421 -16.23 1.32 -50.54
CA LYS A 421 -16.27 0.01 -49.86
C LYS A 421 -16.96 0.09 -48.49
N VAL A 422 -16.63 1.10 -47.69
CA VAL A 422 -17.30 1.32 -46.38
C VAL A 422 -18.78 1.62 -46.61
N TRP A 423 -19.10 2.41 -47.64
CA TRP A 423 -20.48 2.62 -48.04
C TRP A 423 -21.20 1.32 -48.43
N ALA A 424 -20.58 0.46 -49.25
CA ALA A 424 -21.16 -0.82 -49.63
C ALA A 424 -21.41 -1.74 -48.42
N GLN A 425 -20.52 -1.69 -47.42
CA GLN A 425 -20.70 -2.46 -46.18
C GLN A 425 -21.81 -1.87 -45.29
N LEU A 426 -21.93 -0.55 -45.21
CA LEU A 426 -23.08 0.09 -44.56
C LEU A 426 -24.38 -0.27 -45.29
N GLU A 427 -24.36 -0.39 -46.62
CA GLU A 427 -25.53 -0.81 -47.42
C GLU A 427 -25.93 -2.26 -47.11
N GLU A 428 -24.97 -3.15 -46.85
CA GLU A 428 -25.23 -4.53 -46.39
C GLU A 428 -25.86 -4.58 -44.99
N ILE A 429 -25.48 -3.66 -44.09
CA ILE A 429 -25.95 -3.64 -42.69
C ILE A 429 -27.28 -2.90 -42.54
N PHE A 430 -27.40 -1.70 -43.11
CA PHE A 430 -28.52 -0.78 -42.92
C PHE A 430 -29.50 -0.75 -44.11
N GLY A 431 -29.12 -1.36 -45.24
CA GLY A 431 -29.88 -1.36 -46.48
C GLY A 431 -29.47 -0.23 -47.43
N GLU A 432 -29.45 -0.55 -48.73
CA GLU A 432 -29.09 0.39 -49.80
C GLU A 432 -29.87 1.71 -49.79
N GLU A 433 -31.17 1.65 -49.48
CA GLU A 433 -32.05 2.82 -49.45
C GLU A 433 -31.65 3.81 -48.35
N LYS A 434 -31.38 3.31 -47.14
CA LYS A 434 -31.02 4.14 -45.99
C LYS A 434 -29.63 4.79 -46.17
N VAL A 435 -28.70 4.03 -46.73
CA VAL A 435 -27.35 4.56 -46.99
C VAL A 435 -27.33 5.52 -48.17
N ALA A 436 -28.21 5.35 -49.16
CA ALA A 436 -28.39 6.34 -50.22
C ALA A 436 -28.88 7.69 -49.65
N GLU A 437 -29.78 7.68 -48.65
CA GLU A 437 -30.20 8.90 -47.93
C GLU A 437 -29.00 9.56 -47.21
N TRP A 438 -28.19 8.78 -46.49
CA TRP A 438 -26.98 9.29 -45.82
C TRP A 438 -25.97 9.90 -46.79
N LYS A 439 -25.78 9.27 -47.96
CA LYS A 439 -24.92 9.81 -49.02
C LYS A 439 -25.49 11.12 -49.57
N GLU A 440 -26.81 11.22 -49.71
CA GLU A 440 -27.46 12.46 -50.15
C GLU A 440 -27.30 13.57 -49.09
N ASP A 441 -27.41 13.25 -47.80
CA ASP A 441 -27.22 14.20 -46.69
C ASP A 441 -25.79 14.76 -46.66
N VAL A 442 -24.77 13.93 -46.89
CA VAL A 442 -23.38 14.41 -47.06
C VAL A 442 -23.25 15.30 -48.30
N MET A 443 -24.00 15.00 -49.36
CA MET A 443 -23.96 15.72 -50.64
C MET A 443 -24.89 16.94 -50.70
N ASP A 444 -25.60 17.28 -49.62
CA ASP A 444 -26.54 18.41 -49.52
C ASP A 444 -25.83 19.77 -49.32
N GLU A 445 -26.58 20.88 -49.28
CA GLU A 445 -26.08 22.28 -49.28
C GLU A 445 -24.98 22.58 -48.24
N ASP A 446 -24.96 21.93 -47.08
CA ASP A 446 -24.01 22.18 -45.98
C ASP A 446 -22.67 21.44 -46.17
N GLY A 447 -22.65 20.40 -47.01
CA GLY A 447 -21.46 19.68 -47.44
C GLY A 447 -20.84 18.74 -46.41
N TYR A 448 -21.53 18.43 -45.31
CA TYR A 448 -21.19 17.35 -44.37
C TYR A 448 -22.42 16.87 -43.61
N ALA A 449 -22.31 15.69 -43.00
CA ALA A 449 -23.32 15.13 -42.12
C ALA A 449 -22.67 14.50 -40.88
N LEU A 450 -23.34 14.66 -39.73
CA LEU A 450 -23.14 13.86 -38.52
C LEU A 450 -24.34 12.92 -38.37
N ILE A 451 -24.13 11.63 -38.62
CA ILE A 451 -25.16 10.60 -38.56
C ILE A 451 -24.92 9.81 -37.29
N VAL A 452 -25.98 9.59 -36.50
CA VAL A 452 -25.92 8.74 -35.29
C VAL A 452 -27.08 7.79 -35.34
N GLU A 453 -26.77 6.51 -35.57
CA GLU A 453 -27.79 5.51 -35.90
C GLU A 453 -27.55 4.23 -35.09
N PRO A 454 -28.57 3.70 -34.40
CA PRO A 454 -28.45 2.44 -33.67
C PRO A 454 -28.26 1.30 -34.66
N LEU A 455 -27.47 0.29 -34.27
CA LEU A 455 -27.25 -0.89 -35.11
C LEU A 455 -28.56 -1.69 -35.26
N PRO A 456 -28.91 -2.16 -36.47
CA PRO A 456 -30.21 -2.83 -36.70
C PRO A 456 -30.43 -4.10 -35.87
N ASN A 457 -29.34 -4.77 -35.46
CA ASN A 457 -29.37 -6.02 -34.68
C ASN A 457 -28.93 -5.83 -33.22
N ASP A 458 -28.52 -4.63 -32.82
CA ASP A 458 -28.06 -4.31 -31.47
C ASP A 458 -28.38 -2.83 -31.14
N PRO A 459 -29.60 -2.53 -30.69
CA PRO A 459 -30.07 -1.16 -30.51
C PRO A 459 -29.43 -0.42 -29.34
N ASP A 460 -28.67 -1.12 -28.49
CA ASP A 460 -27.88 -0.53 -27.40
C ASP A 460 -26.54 0.03 -27.93
N ASN A 461 -26.17 -0.29 -29.17
CA ASN A 461 -24.95 0.12 -29.84
C ASN A 461 -25.22 1.09 -31.00
N TYR A 462 -24.33 2.07 -31.20
CA TYR A 462 -24.50 3.12 -32.21
C TYR A 462 -23.34 3.19 -33.21
N VAL A 463 -23.68 3.51 -34.45
CA VAL A 463 -22.74 3.98 -35.47
C VAL A 463 -22.86 5.50 -35.56
N ILE A 464 -21.74 6.18 -35.38
CA ILE A 464 -21.57 7.61 -35.57
C ILE A 464 -20.75 7.83 -36.84
N ILE A 465 -21.28 8.54 -37.81
CA ILE A 465 -20.58 8.90 -39.05
C ILE A 465 -20.43 10.42 -39.07
N ALA A 466 -19.19 10.91 -39.03
CA ALA A 466 -18.86 12.33 -39.22
C ALA A 466 -18.15 12.49 -40.56
N ALA A 467 -18.91 12.79 -41.61
CA ALA A 467 -18.42 12.78 -42.99
C ALA A 467 -18.70 14.09 -43.72
N GLY A 468 -17.70 14.62 -44.44
CA GLY A 468 -17.83 15.81 -45.28
C GLY A 468 -17.54 15.54 -46.76
N GLN A 469 -17.99 16.43 -47.64
CA GLN A 469 -17.65 16.45 -49.08
C GLN A 469 -16.15 16.68 -49.30
N ASP A 470 -15.50 17.37 -48.37
CA ASP A 470 -14.06 17.61 -48.35
C ASP A 470 -13.51 17.60 -46.90
N TYR A 471 -12.19 17.76 -46.76
CA TYR A 471 -11.51 17.74 -45.46
C TYR A 471 -11.92 18.90 -44.53
N THR A 472 -12.30 20.06 -45.08
CA THR A 472 -12.74 21.21 -44.28
C THR A 472 -14.11 20.93 -43.68
N LYS A 473 -15.00 20.35 -44.50
CA LYS A 473 -16.33 19.93 -44.09
C LYS A 473 -16.32 18.73 -43.14
N THR A 474 -15.37 17.83 -43.30
CA THR A 474 -15.14 16.74 -42.35
C THR A 474 -14.66 17.27 -40.99
N ALA A 475 -13.76 18.27 -40.97
CA ALA A 475 -13.34 18.91 -39.72
C ALA A 475 -14.52 19.61 -39.01
N GLU A 476 -15.43 20.25 -39.76
CA GLU A 476 -16.67 20.81 -39.20
C GLU A 476 -17.55 19.73 -38.55
N ALA A 477 -17.69 18.55 -39.18
CA ALA A 477 -18.43 17.43 -38.61
C ALA A 477 -17.79 16.86 -37.33
N ILE A 478 -16.45 16.81 -37.27
CA ILE A 478 -15.70 16.35 -36.08
C ILE A 478 -15.78 17.37 -34.95
N ASP A 479 -15.67 18.67 -35.25
CA ASP A 479 -15.84 19.72 -34.25
C ASP A 479 -17.27 19.70 -33.68
N GLU A 480 -18.29 19.43 -34.50
CA GLU A 480 -19.67 19.26 -34.03
C GLU A 480 -19.82 18.03 -33.11
N LEU A 481 -19.16 16.91 -33.44
CA LEU A 481 -19.10 15.73 -32.58
C LEU A 481 -18.39 16.01 -31.24
N ILE A 482 -17.26 16.72 -31.25
CA ILE A 482 -16.54 17.11 -30.02
C ILE A 482 -17.44 17.99 -29.14
N ASN A 483 -18.10 19.00 -29.71
CA ASN A 483 -19.03 19.83 -28.96
C ASN A 483 -20.22 19.04 -28.40
N LEU A 484 -20.72 18.03 -29.13
CA LEU A 484 -21.77 17.13 -28.64
C LEU A 484 -21.31 16.29 -27.45
N ILE A 485 -20.06 15.83 -27.47
CA ILE A 485 -19.44 15.08 -26.37
C ILE A 485 -19.21 15.97 -25.14
N GLU A 486 -18.66 17.17 -25.32
CA GLU A 486 -18.33 18.11 -24.23
C GLU A 486 -19.56 18.78 -23.58
N SER A 487 -20.71 18.78 -24.25
CA SER A 487 -21.95 19.40 -23.75
C SER A 487 -22.86 18.47 -22.95
N ASN A 488 -22.51 17.19 -22.87
CA ASN A 488 -23.12 16.18 -22.00
C ASN A 488 -22.15 15.79 -20.88
#